data_AF-B1Y9G9-F1
#
_entry.id   AF-B1Y9G9-F1
#
_cell.length_a   1.000
_cell.length_b   1.000
_cell.length_c   1.000
_cell.angle_alpha   90.00
_cell.angle_beta   90.00
_cell.angle_gamma   90.00
#
_symmetry.space_group_name_H-M   'P 1'
#
loop_
_entity.id
_entity.type
_entity.pdbx_description
1 polymer ?
#
loop_
_entity_poly.entity_id
_entity_poly.type
_entity_poly.pdbx_seq_one_letter_code
_entity_poly.pdbx_strand_id
1 'polypeptide(L)'
;MYITVFITAPDRDSGRKIARHLLERRLAACVNMTPVSSMYWWEGKIEEADEVLLVVKTTTDKLDQLVKEAKAVHPYQVPEVIAVPVVGGLAEYLDWVRRETHA
;
A
#
# COMPACT_ATOMS: atom_id res chain seq x y z
N MET A 1 7.58 2.79 15.07
CA MET A 1 6.90 1.48 14.89
C MET A 1 6.79 1.20 13.39
N TYR A 2 6.74 -0.07 13.01
CA TYR A 2 6.67 -0.50 11.61
C TYR A 2 5.26 -0.98 11.28
N ILE A 3 4.85 -0.77 10.04
CA ILE A 3 3.55 -1.19 9.55
C ILE A 3 3.66 -1.81 8.16
N THR A 4 2.77 -2.76 7.90
CA THR A 4 2.47 -3.20 6.54
C THR A 4 1.16 -2.54 6.12
N VAL A 5 1.15 -1.84 5.00
CA VAL A 5 -0.07 -1.24 4.43
C VAL A 5 -0.51 -2.08 3.24
N PHE A 6 -1.79 -2.45 3.22
CA PHE A 6 -2.44 -3.10 2.09
C PHE A 6 -3.19 -2.06 1.27
N ILE A 7 -3.04 -2.14 -0.05
CA ILE A 7 -3.75 -1.32 -1.04
C ILE A 7 -4.16 -2.23 -2.19
N THR A 8 -5.40 -2.18 -2.65
CA THR A 8 -5.82 -2.83 -3.91
C THR A 8 -5.90 -1.80 -5.04
N ALA A 9 -5.51 -2.21 -6.24
CA ALA A 9 -5.58 -1.39 -7.45
C ALA A 9 -6.28 -2.17 -8.58
N PRO A 10 -6.96 -1.49 -9.53
CA PRO A 10 -7.74 -2.15 -10.59
C PRO A 10 -6.90 -3.01 -11.54
N ASP A 11 -5.61 -2.70 -11.67
CA ASP A 11 -4.73 -3.35 -12.61
C ASP A 11 -3.26 -3.18 -12.20
N ARG A 12 -2.38 -3.91 -12.90
CA ARG A 12 -0.94 -3.93 -12.60
C ARG A 12 -0.24 -2.61 -12.89
N ASP A 13 -0.68 -1.85 -13.89
CA ASP A 13 -0.05 -0.58 -14.25
C ASP A 13 -0.41 0.51 -13.25
N SER A 14 -1.68 0.56 -12.83
CA SER A 14 -2.18 1.37 -11.72
C SER A 14 -1.42 1.04 -10.43
N GLY A 15 -1.29 -0.24 -10.08
CA GLY A 15 -0.51 -0.68 -8.92
C GLY A 15 0.96 -0.29 -9.01
N ARG A 16 1.59 -0.39 -10.19
CA ARG A 16 2.97 0.04 -10.41
C ARG A 16 3.12 1.55 -10.25
N LYS A 17 2.17 2.34 -10.75
CA LYS A 17 2.16 3.79 -10.61
C LYS A 17 2.09 4.20 -9.14
N ILE A 18 1.18 3.61 -8.37
CA ILE A 18 1.05 3.85 -6.92
C ILE A 18 2.36 3.46 -6.21
N ALA A 19 2.89 2.27 -6.46
CA ALA A 19 4.11 1.79 -5.83
C ALA A 19 5.30 2.72 -6.09
N ARG A 20 5.51 3.14 -7.35
CA ARG A 20 6.58 4.09 -7.71
C ARG A 20 6.40 5.44 -7.05
N HIS A 21 5.18 5.99 -7.08
CA HIS A 21 4.87 7.28 -6.45
C HIS A 21 5.21 7.28 -4.95
N LEU A 22 4.88 6.20 -4.23
CA LEU A 22 5.18 6.08 -2.81
C LEU A 22 6.69 5.92 -2.54
N LEU A 23 7.39 5.14 -3.35
CA LEU A 23 8.84 4.93 -3.22
C LEU A 23 9.63 6.21 -3.53
N GLU A 24 9.31 6.90 -4.64
CA GLU A 24 9.97 8.14 -5.07
C GLU A 24 9.83 9.26 -4.03
N ARG A 25 8.75 9.23 -3.23
CA ARG A 25 8.47 10.19 -2.15
C ARG A 25 8.95 9.73 -0.77
N ARG A 26 9.66 8.60 -0.68
CA ARG A 26 10.16 8.04 0.59
C ARG A 26 9.04 7.75 1.59
N LEU A 27 7.84 7.43 1.11
CA LEU A 27 6.69 7.04 1.95
C LEU A 27 6.60 5.53 2.16
N ALA A 28 7.31 4.76 1.35
CA ALA A 28 7.50 3.32 1.49
C ALA A 28 8.98 2.99 1.25
N ALA A 29 9.47 1.94 1.90
CA ALA A 29 10.78 1.36 1.59
C ALA A 29 10.66 0.23 0.55
N CYS A 30 9.57 -0.53 0.60
CA CYS A 30 9.32 -1.68 -0.26
C CYS A 30 7.84 -1.83 -0.57
N VAL A 31 7.52 -2.31 -1.78
CA VAL A 31 6.17 -2.71 -2.17
C VAL A 31 6.25 -4.06 -2.89
N ASN A 32 5.49 -5.05 -2.43
CA ASN A 32 5.24 -6.28 -3.20
C ASN A 32 3.88 -6.18 -3.88
N MET A 33 3.74 -6.80 -5.05
CA MET A 33 2.51 -6.79 -5.83
C MET A 33 2.14 -8.23 -6.23
N THR A 34 0.87 -8.59 -6.09
CA THR A 34 0.33 -9.88 -6.54
C THR A 34 -1.09 -9.71 -7.08
N PRO A 35 -1.49 -10.42 -8.14
CA PRO A 35 -2.90 -10.46 -8.54
C PRO A 35 -3.76 -11.07 -7.42
N VAL A 36 -4.99 -10.60 -7.29
CA VAL A 36 -6.03 -11.11 -6.39
C VAL A 36 -7.39 -11.00 -7.08
N SER A 37 -8.37 -11.78 -6.62
CA SER A 37 -9.77 -11.60 -6.98
C SER A 37 -10.52 -11.11 -5.75
N SER A 38 -11.25 -10.01 -5.91
CA SER A 38 -11.96 -9.31 -4.84
C SER A 38 -13.46 -9.46 -5.03
N MET A 39 -14.18 -9.68 -3.92
CA MET A 39 -15.64 -9.71 -3.89
C MET A 39 -16.14 -8.71 -2.85
N TYR A 40 -17.04 -7.82 -3.23
CA TYR A 40 -17.50 -6.73 -2.33
C TYR A 40 -18.92 -6.29 -2.66
N TRP A 41 -19.57 -5.62 -1.71
CA TRP A 41 -20.88 -5.02 -1.94
C TRP A 41 -20.74 -3.66 -2.65
N TRP A 42 -21.47 -3.48 -3.74
CA TRP A 42 -21.60 -2.20 -4.42
C TRP A 42 -23.04 -2.02 -4.90
N GLU A 43 -23.66 -0.88 -4.58
CA GLU A 43 -25.02 -0.54 -5.00
C GLU A 43 -26.08 -1.66 -4.79
N GLY A 44 -25.96 -2.40 -3.68
CA GLY A 44 -26.92 -3.44 -3.32
C GLY A 44 -26.75 -4.77 -4.05
N LYS A 45 -25.61 -5.00 -4.72
CA LYS A 45 -25.21 -6.28 -5.29
C LYS A 45 -23.78 -6.66 -4.89
N ILE A 46 -23.48 -7.95 -4.94
CA ILE A 46 -22.10 -8.45 -4.83
C ILE A 46 -21.44 -8.28 -6.19
N GLU A 47 -20.34 -7.57 -6.21
CA GLU A 47 -19.44 -7.42 -7.36
C GLU A 47 -18.22 -8.31 -7.20
N GLU A 48 -17.65 -8.71 -8.32
CA GLU A 48 -16.39 -9.44 -8.40
C GLU A 48 -15.44 -8.68 -9.33
N ALA A 49 -14.17 -8.55 -8.93
CA ALA A 49 -13.15 -7.87 -9.74
C ALA A 49 -11.79 -8.55 -9.59
N ASP A 50 -11.06 -8.68 -10.69
CA ASP A 50 -9.63 -8.96 -10.64
C ASP A 50 -8.87 -7.67 -10.33
N GLU A 51 -8.03 -7.72 -9.30
CA GLU A 51 -7.27 -6.58 -8.80
C GLU A 51 -5.79 -6.96 -8.58
N VAL A 52 -5.00 -5.97 -8.19
CA VAL A 52 -3.62 -6.17 -7.74
C VAL A 52 -3.49 -5.69 -6.31
N LEU A 53 -3.11 -6.60 -5.40
CA LEU A 53 -2.79 -6.28 -4.02
C LEU A 53 -1.35 -5.77 -3.93
N LEU A 54 -1.19 -4.59 -3.34
CA LEU A 54 0.07 -3.99 -2.96
C LEU A 54 0.27 -4.23 -1.46
N VAL A 55 1.43 -4.78 -1.11
CA VAL A 55 1.88 -4.97 0.27
C VAL A 55 3.05 -4.03 0.53
N VAL A 56 2.77 -2.89 1.15
CA VAL A 56 3.68 -1.75 1.33
C VAL A 56 4.33 -1.81 2.71
N LYS A 57 5.65 -1.64 2.81
CA LYS A 57 6.41 -1.63 4.07
C LYS A 57 6.87 -0.22 4.38
N THR A 58 6.46 0.29 5.54
CA THR A 58 6.78 1.65 5.98
C THR A 58 6.78 1.77 7.51
N THR A 59 6.95 2.98 8.01
CA THR A 59 6.84 3.33 9.43
C THR A 59 5.52 4.03 9.73
N THR A 60 5.06 3.92 10.98
CA THR A 60 3.76 4.45 11.40
C THR A 60 3.63 5.97 11.20
N ASP A 61 4.71 6.73 11.37
CA ASP A 61 4.73 8.19 11.18
C ASP A 61 4.55 8.63 9.72
N LYS A 62 4.70 7.71 8.76
CA LYS A 62 4.46 7.96 7.33
C LYS A 62 3.02 7.68 6.91
N LEU A 63 2.22 7.06 7.77
CA LEU A 63 0.90 6.52 7.39
C LEU A 63 -0.03 7.60 6.82
N ASP A 64 -0.19 8.73 7.51
CA ASP A 64 -1.12 9.78 7.07
C ASP A 64 -0.76 10.34 5.70
N GLN A 65 0.55 10.57 5.47
CA GLN A 65 1.04 11.06 4.20
C GLN A 65 0.95 9.98 3.11
N LEU A 66 1.25 8.73 3.43
CA LEU A 66 1.08 7.59 2.52
C LEU A 66 -0.37 7.47 2.07
N VAL A 67 -1.35 7.51 2.98
CA VAL A 67 -2.78 7.42 2.67
C VAL A 67 -3.19 8.56 1.74
N LYS A 68 -2.78 9.80 2.05
CA LYS A 68 -3.07 10.98 1.23
C LYS A 68 -2.52 10.83 -0.19
N GLU A 69 -1.25 10.42 -0.31
CA GLU A 69 -0.56 10.33 -1.59
C GLU A 69 -1.02 9.13 -2.42
N ALA A 70 -1.26 7.99 -1.78
CA ALA A 70 -1.86 6.82 -2.43
C ALA A 70 -3.22 7.18 -3.02
N LYS A 71 -4.10 7.82 -2.24
CA LYS A 71 -5.42 8.27 -2.72
C LYS A 71 -5.32 9.27 -3.87
N ALA A 72 -4.36 10.20 -3.82
CA ALA A 72 -4.21 11.24 -4.85
C ALA A 72 -3.87 10.68 -6.24
N VAL A 73 -3.19 9.53 -6.31
CA VAL A 73 -2.80 8.89 -7.58
C VAL A 73 -3.65 7.66 -7.92
N HIS A 74 -4.57 7.27 -7.04
CA HIS A 74 -5.41 6.08 -7.20
C HIS A 74 -6.51 6.30 -8.26
N PRO A 75 -6.82 5.30 -9.11
CA PRO A 75 -7.96 5.38 -10.03
C PRO A 75 -9.32 5.40 -9.31
N TYR A 76 -9.44 4.65 -8.21
CA TYR A 76 -10.66 4.60 -7.41
C TYR A 76 -10.86 5.86 -6.55
N GLN A 77 -12.11 6.29 -6.41
CA GLN A 77 -12.49 7.42 -5.54
C GLN A 77 -12.27 7.11 -4.06
N VAL A 78 -12.55 5.88 -3.65
CA VAL A 78 -12.36 5.36 -2.28
C VAL A 78 -11.60 4.03 -2.37
N PRO A 79 -10.26 4.06 -2.46
CA PRO A 79 -9.46 2.84 -2.48
C PRO A 79 -9.37 2.18 -1.10
N GLU A 80 -9.15 0.88 -1.07
CA GLU A 80 -8.68 0.20 0.15
C GLU A 80 -7.26 0.70 0.47
N VAL A 81 -7.06 1.24 1.68
CA VAL A 81 -5.74 1.53 2.24
C VAL A 81 -5.80 1.25 3.74
N ILE A 82 -5.30 0.09 4.16
CA ILE A 82 -5.36 -0.35 5.57
C ILE A 82 -3.98 -0.69 6.09
N ALA A 83 -3.71 -0.35 7.35
CA ALA A 83 -2.41 -0.57 7.99
C ALA A 83 -2.50 -1.65 9.08
N VAL A 84 -1.54 -2.58 9.07
CA VAL A 84 -1.41 -3.65 10.07
C VAL A 84 -0.08 -3.49 10.81
N PRO A 85 -0.06 -3.57 12.16
CA PRO A 85 1.15 -3.43 12.94
C PRO A 85 2.13 -4.58 12.67
N VAL A 86 3.41 -4.23 12.48
CA VAL A 86 4.52 -5.19 12.47
C VAL A 86 5.08 -5.26 13.89
N VAL A 87 4.87 -6.40 14.54
CA VAL A 87 5.26 -6.62 15.95
C VAL A 87 6.70 -7.11 16.13
N GLY A 88 7.35 -7.53 15.06
CA GLY A 88 8.74 -8.02 15.05
C GLY A 88 9.24 -8.32 13.64
N GLY A 89 10.53 -8.57 13.50
CA GLY A 89 11.19 -8.85 12.23
C GLY A 89 12.71 -8.85 12.39
N LEU A 90 13.43 -9.14 11.30
CA LEU A 90 14.89 -9.03 11.26
C LEU A 90 15.30 -7.57 11.48
N ALA A 91 16.11 -7.30 12.51
CA ALA A 91 16.46 -5.94 12.94
C ALA A 91 17.07 -5.12 11.80
N GLU A 92 17.99 -5.69 11.04
CA GLU A 92 18.67 -5.04 9.92
C GLU A 92 17.70 -4.64 8.80
N TYR A 93 16.65 -5.44 8.57
CA TYR A 93 15.62 -5.13 7.57
C TYR A 93 14.71 -4.00 8.05
N LEU A 94 14.31 -4.03 9.32
CA LEU A 94 13.48 -2.99 9.91
C LEU A 94 14.23 -1.65 9.97
N ASP A 95 15.52 -1.67 10.30
CA ASP A 95 16.37 -0.48 10.25
C ASP A 95 16.51 0.06 8.83
N TRP A 96 16.62 -0.81 7.82
CA TRP A 96 16.57 -0.41 6.42
C TRP A 96 15.24 0.26 6.07
N VAL A 97 14.09 -0.31 6.46
CA VAL A 97 12.77 0.31 6.21
C VAL A 97 12.69 1.71 6.81
N ARG A 98 13.16 1.88 8.05
CA ARG A 98 13.18 3.18 8.71
C ARG A 98 14.08 4.17 7.98
N ARG A 99 15.30 3.76 7.62
CA ARG A 99 16.25 4.63 6.92
C ARG A 99 15.71 5.08 5.57
N GLU A 100 15.23 4.16 4.75
CA GLU A 100 14.77 4.49 3.39
C GLU A 100 13.45 5.29 3.34
N THR A 101 12.76 5.46 4.48
CA THR A 101 11.55 6.30 4.60
C THR A 101 11.83 7.66 5.25
N HIS A 102 13.06 7.89 5.72
CA HIS A 102 13.49 9.11 6.40
C HIS A 102 14.74 9.75 5.77
N ALA A 103 15.20 9.21 4.65
CA ALA A 103 16.31 9.73 3.86
C ALA A 103 15.91 10.96 3.04
#